data_AF-R6YUS3-F1
#
_entry.id   AF-R6YUS3-F1
#
_cell.length_a   1.000
_cell.length_b   1.000
_cell.length_c   1.000
_cell.angle_alpha   90.00
_cell.angle_beta   90.00
_cell.angle_gamma   90.00
#
_symmetry.space_group_name_H-M   'P 1'
#
loop_
_entity.id
_entity.type
_entity.pdbx_description
1 polymer ?
#
loop_
_entity_poly.entity_id
_entity_poly.type
_entity_poly.pdbx_seq_one_letter_code
_entity_poly.pdbx_strand_id
1 'polypeptide(L)'
;MKTLDEILKRDDYSRLSERLKERVEELAKKIRIKMYQLDLDSLGDIHIRTVTSHRCGYSEDFLATNEGHDLESVNRSYYYCNDYSLYVKGASNKEALGFLNRIKQYIETLDEIETEKSQAIEKALEENRDIEL
;
A
#
# COMPACT_ATOMS: atom_id res chain seq x y z
N MET A 1 -5.62 0.33 -40.58
CA MET A 1 -4.44 -0.06 -39.77
C MET A 1 -3.66 1.20 -39.49
N LYS A 2 -3.23 1.46 -38.25
CA LYS A 2 -2.41 2.65 -37.96
C LYS A 2 -1.00 2.48 -38.54
N THR A 3 -0.38 3.56 -38.96
CA THR A 3 1.03 3.58 -39.37
C THR A 3 1.96 3.50 -38.17
N LEU A 4 3.24 3.20 -38.38
CA LEU A 4 4.24 3.20 -37.31
C LEU A 4 4.34 4.57 -36.64
N ASP A 5 4.38 5.65 -37.41
CA ASP A 5 4.47 7.02 -36.89
C ASP A 5 3.24 7.40 -36.04
N GLU A 6 2.05 6.93 -36.44
CA GLU A 6 0.83 7.12 -35.66
C GLU A 6 0.86 6.34 -34.34
N ILE A 7 1.51 5.17 -34.30
CA ILE A 7 1.67 4.38 -33.08
C ILE A 7 2.69 5.03 -32.15
N LEU A 8 3.83 5.46 -32.68
CA LEU A 8 4.91 6.07 -31.90
C LEU A 8 4.53 7.43 -31.30
N LYS A 9 3.60 8.16 -31.94
CA LYS A 9 3.08 9.45 -31.44
C LYS A 9 1.97 9.30 -30.37
N ARG A 10 1.51 8.09 -30.06
CA ARG A 10 0.46 7.90 -29.04
C ARG A 10 0.99 8.17 -27.65
N ASP A 11 0.26 8.97 -26.89
CA ASP A 11 0.57 9.28 -25.48
C ASP A 11 -0.49 8.75 -24.50
N ASP A 12 -1.58 8.14 -25.00
CA ASP A 12 -2.73 7.72 -24.20
C ASP A 12 -2.32 6.91 -22.98
N TYR A 13 -1.42 5.94 -23.19
CA TYR A 13 -0.96 5.05 -22.14
C TYR A 13 -0.15 5.82 -21.08
N SER A 14 0.78 6.68 -21.49
CA SER A 14 1.59 7.49 -20.59
C SER A 14 0.72 8.39 -19.70
N ARG A 15 -0.28 9.05 -20.29
CA ARG A 15 -1.22 9.90 -19.55
C ARG A 15 -2.08 9.10 -18.57
N LEU A 16 -2.57 7.92 -18.98
CA LEU A 16 -3.36 7.06 -18.11
C LEU A 16 -2.51 6.46 -16.99
N SER A 17 -1.25 6.10 -17.26
CA SER A 17 -0.35 5.56 -16.25
C SER A 17 0.02 6.58 -15.18
N GLU A 18 0.12 7.87 -15.50
CA GLU A 18 0.38 8.90 -14.48
C GLU A 18 -0.82 9.04 -13.53
N ARG A 19 -2.04 9.09 -14.07
CA ARG A 19 -3.28 9.12 -13.26
C ARG A 19 -3.45 7.85 -12.42
N LEU A 20 -3.08 6.69 -12.98
CA LEU A 20 -3.07 5.43 -12.25
C LEU A 20 -2.10 5.50 -11.07
N LYS A 21 -0.88 5.96 -11.30
CA LYS A 21 0.14 6.15 -10.28
C LYS A 21 -0.37 7.04 -9.14
N GLU A 22 -0.80 8.26 -9.44
CA GLU A 22 -1.28 9.21 -8.43
C GLU A 22 -2.38 8.58 -7.56
N ARG A 23 -3.33 7.89 -8.21
CA ARG A 23 -4.44 7.26 -7.50
C ARG A 23 -4.01 6.09 -6.63
N VAL A 24 -3.08 5.26 -7.13
CA VAL A 24 -2.56 4.10 -6.40
C VAL A 24 -1.73 4.54 -5.19
N GLU A 25 -0.82 5.51 -5.36
CA GLU A 25 0.00 6.02 -4.27
C GLU A 25 -0.87 6.64 -3.15
N GLU A 26 -1.90 7.42 -3.52
CA GLU A 26 -2.86 7.98 -2.56
C GLU A 26 -3.59 6.90 -1.76
N LEU A 27 -4.12 5.88 -2.45
CA LEU A 27 -4.89 4.82 -1.83
C LEU A 27 -4.02 3.86 -1.01
N ALA A 28 -2.82 3.53 -1.48
CA ALA A 28 -1.85 2.69 -0.79
C ALA A 28 -1.49 3.29 0.58
N LYS A 29 -1.21 4.59 0.63
CA LYS A 29 -0.95 5.31 1.88
C LYS A 29 -2.14 5.25 2.85
N LYS A 30 -3.37 5.44 2.36
CA LYS A 30 -4.59 5.36 3.19
C LYS A 30 -4.81 3.96 3.75
N ILE A 31 -4.63 2.93 2.91
CA ILE A 31 -4.75 1.53 3.34
C ILE A 31 -3.69 1.19 4.38
N ARG A 32 -2.42 1.57 4.18
CA ARG A 32 -1.36 1.38 5.18
C ARG A 32 -1.71 2.00 6.53
N ILE A 33 -2.15 3.26 6.52
CA ILE A 33 -2.57 3.95 7.75
C ILE A 33 -3.70 3.18 8.45
N LYS A 34 -4.69 2.71 7.69
CA LYS A 34 -5.79 1.93 8.26
C LYS A 34 -5.31 0.58 8.81
N MET A 35 -4.41 -0.10 8.11
CA MET A 35 -3.80 -1.34 8.59
C MET A 35 -3.04 -1.14 9.90
N TYR A 36 -2.31 -0.04 10.09
CA TYR A 36 -1.71 0.29 11.39
C TYR A 36 -2.73 0.51 12.48
N GLN A 37 -3.80 1.26 12.21
CA GLN A 37 -4.85 1.50 13.19
C GLN A 37 -5.54 0.21 13.64
N LEU A 38 -5.57 -0.79 12.77
CA LEU A 38 -6.12 -2.10 13.02
C LEU A 38 -5.06 -3.12 13.44
N ASP A 39 -3.82 -2.72 13.73
CA ASP A 39 -2.70 -3.61 14.09
C ASP A 39 -2.53 -4.79 13.10
N LEU A 40 -2.46 -4.48 11.79
CA LEU A 40 -2.31 -5.46 10.71
C LEU A 40 -1.00 -5.26 9.95
N ASP A 41 -0.20 -6.31 9.85
CA ASP A 41 1.02 -6.32 9.03
C ASP A 41 0.74 -6.69 7.55
N SER A 42 -0.35 -7.41 7.28
CA SER A 42 -0.70 -7.91 5.94
C SER A 42 -2.22 -7.96 5.70
N LEU A 43 -2.62 -7.81 4.44
CA LEU A 43 -4.02 -7.89 3.99
C LEU A 43 -4.08 -8.52 2.60
N GLY A 44 -4.45 -9.81 2.51
CA GLY A 44 -4.49 -10.51 1.23
C GLY A 44 -3.10 -10.61 0.58
N ASP A 45 -2.89 -9.93 -0.54
CA ASP A 45 -1.64 -9.92 -1.30
C ASP A 45 -0.82 -8.62 -1.18
N ILE A 46 -1.12 -7.82 -0.15
CA ILE A 46 -0.36 -6.63 0.24
C ILE A 46 0.09 -6.73 1.69
N HIS A 47 1.21 -6.09 2.01
CA HIS A 47 1.76 -6.04 3.36
C HIS A 47 2.49 -4.73 3.62
N ILE A 48 2.59 -4.36 4.89
CA ILE A 48 3.43 -3.24 5.33
C ILE A 48 4.87 -3.72 5.33
N ARG A 49 5.75 -2.96 4.68
CA ARG A 49 7.19 -3.23 4.66
C ARG A 49 7.93 -2.05 5.26
N THR A 50 8.84 -2.36 6.19
CA THR A 50 9.78 -1.43 6.78
C THR A 50 11.14 -1.55 6.11
N VAL A 51 11.75 -0.41 5.80
CA VAL A 51 13.17 -0.32 5.51
C VAL A 51 13.84 0.57 6.55
N THR A 52 15.02 0.16 7.02
CA THR A 52 15.78 0.89 8.05
C THR A 52 17.22 1.04 7.59
N SER A 53 17.69 2.28 7.43
CA SER A 53 19.09 2.52 7.06
C SER A 53 20.00 2.47 8.27
N HIS A 54 20.99 1.58 8.23
CA HIS A 54 22.05 1.52 9.25
C HIS A 54 22.94 2.76 9.23
N ARG A 55 22.96 3.51 8.13
CA ARG A 55 23.81 4.69 7.96
C ARG A 55 23.29 5.89 8.75
N CYS A 56 21.98 6.09 8.81
CA CYS A 56 21.35 7.25 9.48
C CYS A 56 20.38 6.87 10.60
N GLY A 57 20.04 5.59 10.76
CA GLY A 57 19.09 5.10 11.77
C GLY A 57 17.63 5.40 11.47
N TYR A 58 17.32 6.09 10.36
CA TYR A 58 15.94 6.33 9.95
C TYR A 58 15.30 5.08 9.36
N SER A 59 13.99 4.98 9.56
CA SER A 59 13.15 3.95 8.96
C SER A 59 11.99 4.60 8.21
N GLU A 60 11.52 3.91 7.18
CA GLU A 60 10.32 4.25 6.45
C GLU A 60 9.52 2.98 6.19
N ASP A 61 8.22 3.12 6.40
CA ASP A 61 7.26 2.09 6.10
C ASP A 61 6.48 2.47 4.85
N PHE A 62 6.11 1.47 4.05
CA PHE A 62 5.27 1.64 2.87
C PHE A 62 4.41 0.40 2.62
N LEU A 63 3.31 0.58 1.91
CA LEU A 63 2.50 -0.54 1.45
C LEU A 63 3.18 -1.23 0.27
N ALA A 64 3.39 -2.53 0.36
CA ALA A 64 4.04 -3.31 -0.68
C ALA A 64 3.12 -4.41 -1.23
N THR A 65 3.36 -4.78 -2.48
CA THR A 65 2.86 -6.04 -3.06
C THR A 65 3.53 -7.24 -2.39
N ASN A 66 3.00 -8.45 -2.59
CA ASN A 66 3.66 -9.70 -2.16
C ASN A 66 5.12 -9.88 -2.62
N GLU A 67 5.52 -9.30 -3.75
CA GLU A 67 6.93 -9.32 -4.20
C GLU A 67 7.79 -8.24 -3.52
N GLY A 68 7.21 -7.47 -2.59
CA GLY A 68 7.89 -6.42 -1.85
C GLY A 68 8.07 -5.11 -2.64
N HIS A 69 7.36 -4.94 -3.76
CA HIS A 69 7.40 -3.70 -4.54
C HIS A 69 6.50 -2.63 -3.93
N ASP A 70 7.04 -1.41 -3.80
CA ASP A 70 6.42 -0.26 -3.14
C ASP A 70 5.27 0.34 -3.98
N LEU A 71 4.05 0.29 -3.44
CA LEU A 71 2.84 0.85 -4.04
C LEU A 71 2.68 2.36 -3.82
N GLU A 72 3.49 2.97 -2.95
CA GLU A 72 3.55 4.41 -2.69
C GLU A 72 4.59 5.12 -3.58
N SER A 73 5.35 4.37 -4.40
CA SER A 73 6.34 4.88 -5.35
C SER A 73 6.23 4.23 -6.73
N VAL A 74 5.05 4.29 -7.37
CA VAL A 74 4.80 3.56 -8.63
C VAL A 74 5.74 4.03 -9.75
N ASN A 75 6.37 3.06 -10.43
CA ASN A 75 7.44 3.20 -11.42
C ASN A 75 8.67 4.00 -10.94
N ARG A 76 8.83 4.20 -9.63
CA ARG A 76 9.97 4.91 -9.06
C ARG A 76 10.70 3.99 -8.09
N SER A 77 11.94 3.66 -8.43
CA SER A 77 12.82 2.91 -7.53
C SER A 77 13.92 3.82 -7.02
N TYR A 78 14.38 3.59 -5.80
CA TYR A 78 15.35 4.45 -5.13
C TYR A 78 16.17 3.67 -4.10
N TYR A 79 17.31 4.24 -3.71
CA TYR A 79 18.07 3.77 -2.56
C TYR A 79 17.67 4.60 -1.35
N TYR A 80 17.05 3.96 -0.36
CA TYR A 80 16.55 4.67 0.82
C TYR A 80 17.69 5.36 1.56
N CYS A 81 17.53 6.64 1.91
CA CYS A 81 18.58 7.47 2.53
C CYS A 81 19.95 7.48 1.81
N ASN A 82 19.99 7.25 0.49
CA ASN A 82 21.24 7.06 -0.28
C ASN A 82 22.10 5.91 0.28
N ASP A 83 21.48 4.93 0.95
CA ASP A 83 22.09 3.70 1.37
C ASP A 83 22.01 2.70 0.22
N TYR A 84 23.12 2.53 -0.50
CA TYR A 84 23.17 1.68 -1.69
C TYR A 84 22.94 0.20 -1.40
N SER A 85 22.88 -0.22 -0.13
CA SER A 85 22.48 -1.57 0.27
C SER A 85 20.95 -1.74 0.36
N LEU A 86 20.19 -0.63 0.39
CA LEU A 86 18.74 -0.61 0.60
C LEU A 86 18.01 -0.11 -0.63
N TYR A 87 17.96 -0.97 -1.64
CA TYR A 87 17.19 -0.71 -2.85
C TYR A 87 15.70 -0.97 -2.61
N VAL A 88 14.88 0.07 -2.76
CA VAL A 88 13.43 -0.01 -2.77
C VAL A 88 12.96 0.06 -4.22
N LYS A 89 12.30 -1.01 -4.66
CA LYS A 89 11.73 -1.11 -5.99
C LYS A 89 10.27 -0.68 -5.96
N GLY A 90 9.94 0.35 -6.72
CA GLY A 90 8.57 0.78 -6.92
C GLY A 90 7.75 -0.23 -7.73
N ALA A 91 6.47 -0.34 -7.43
CA ALA A 91 5.53 -1.16 -8.18
C ALA A 91 5.44 -0.70 -9.64
N SER A 92 5.36 -1.64 -10.57
CA SER A 92 5.13 -1.35 -11.99
C SER A 92 3.69 -0.90 -12.26
N ASN A 93 3.44 -0.28 -13.42
CA ASN A 93 2.06 0.01 -13.88
C ASN A 93 1.13 -1.22 -13.85
N LYS A 94 1.65 -2.41 -14.15
CA LYS A 94 0.87 -3.66 -14.13
C LYS A 94 0.42 -3.99 -12.71
N GLU A 95 1.32 -3.86 -11.75
CA GLU A 95 1.05 -4.14 -10.33
C GLU A 95 0.14 -3.07 -9.73
N ALA A 96 0.39 -1.80 -10.05
CA ALA A 96 -0.46 -0.68 -9.66
C ALA A 96 -1.90 -0.87 -10.16
N LEU A 97 -2.08 -1.28 -11.42
CA LEU A 97 -3.40 -1.61 -11.96
C LEU A 97 -4.04 -2.81 -11.24
N GLY A 98 -3.24 -3.84 -10.94
CA GLY A 98 -3.68 -5.02 -10.17
C GLY A 98 -4.20 -4.64 -8.79
N PHE A 99 -3.45 -3.82 -8.05
CA PHE A 99 -3.85 -3.26 -6.76
C PHE A 99 -5.14 -2.44 -6.88
N LEU A 100 -5.22 -1.52 -7.84
CA LEU A 100 -6.39 -0.67 -8.01
C LEU A 100 -7.66 -1.50 -8.33
N ASN A 101 -7.53 -2.57 -9.12
CA ASN A 101 -8.64 -3.47 -9.42
C ASN A 101 -9.15 -4.24 -8.20
N ARG A 102 -8.32 -4.41 -7.16
CA ARG A 102 -8.67 -5.10 -5.91
C ARG A 102 -9.05 -4.17 -4.76
N ILE A 103 -9.00 -2.85 -4.98
CA ILE A 103 -9.19 -1.87 -3.91
C ILE A 103 -10.50 -2.05 -3.15
N LYS A 104 -11.58 -2.38 -3.85
CA LYS A 104 -12.89 -2.58 -3.24
C LYS A 104 -12.87 -3.75 -2.25
N GLN A 105 -12.23 -4.87 -2.64
CA GLN A 105 -12.09 -6.03 -1.78
C GLN A 105 -11.28 -5.70 -0.53
N TYR A 106 -10.18 -4.96 -0.65
CA TYR A 106 -9.38 -4.54 0.52
C TYR A 106 -10.19 -3.67 1.48
N ILE A 107 -10.97 -2.73 0.97
CA ILE A 107 -11.81 -1.86 1.79
C ILE A 107 -12.87 -2.67 2.53
N GLU A 108 -13.56 -3.58 1.85
CA GLU A 108 -14.55 -4.48 2.47
C GLU A 108 -13.91 -5.35 3.56
N THR A 109 -12.73 -5.91 3.29
CA THR A 109 -12.02 -6.74 4.28
C THR A 109 -11.57 -5.92 5.50
N LEU A 110 -11.13 -4.67 5.30
CA LEU A 110 -10.76 -3.78 6.42
C LEU A 110 -11.97 -3.41 7.29
N ASP A 111 -13.13 -3.18 6.67
CA ASP A 111 -14.39 -2.87 7.36
C ASP A 111 -14.86 -4.06 8.22
N GLU A 112 -14.78 -5.28 7.67
CA GLU A 112 -15.07 -6.51 8.40
C GLU A 112 -14.15 -6.66 9.62
N ILE A 113 -12.83 -6.53 9.44
CA ILE A 113 -11.85 -6.64 10.53
C ILE A 113 -12.08 -5.57 11.60
N GLU A 114 -12.34 -4.32 11.21
CA GLU A 114 -12.62 -3.24 12.16
C GLU A 114 -13.89 -3.50 12.96
N THR A 115 -14.94 -3.97 12.30
CA THR A 115 -16.20 -4.33 12.96
C THR A 115 -15.98 -5.43 13.99
N GLU A 116 -15.29 -6.52 13.62
CA GLU A 116 -14.97 -7.62 14.54
C GLU A 116 -14.15 -7.15 15.74
N LYS A 117 -13.08 -6.37 15.49
CA LYS A 117 -12.22 -5.84 16.56
C LYS A 117 -12.98 -4.90 17.49
N SER A 118 -13.84 -4.04 16.94
CA SER A 118 -14.63 -3.09 17.73
C SER A 118 -15.63 -3.81 18.64
N GLN A 119 -16.36 -4.80 18.11
CA GLN A 119 -17.27 -5.62 18.90
C GLN A 119 -16.56 -6.40 20.01
N ALA A 120 -15.37 -6.94 19.73
CA ALA A 120 -14.57 -7.63 20.73
C ALA A 120 -14.15 -6.69 21.87
N ILE A 121 -13.74 -5.46 21.55
CA ILE A 121 -13.38 -4.43 22.54
C ILE A 121 -14.62 -4.03 23.37
N GLU A 122 -15.75 -3.74 22.73
CA GLU A 122 -16.99 -3.37 23.43
C GLU A 122 -17.40 -4.46 24.42
N LYS A 123 -17.41 -5.72 23.98
CA LYS A 123 -17.74 -6.86 24.83
C LYS A 123 -16.77 -6.99 26.00
N ALA A 124 -15.47 -6.88 25.76
CA ALA A 124 -14.47 -6.97 26.82
C ALA A 124 -14.64 -5.84 27.85
N LEU A 125 -14.92 -4.62 27.40
CA LEU A 125 -15.16 -3.49 28.30
C LEU A 125 -16.45 -3.67 29.12
N GLU A 126 -17.51 -4.22 28.53
CA GLU A 126 -18.76 -4.49 29.23
C GLU A 126 -18.61 -5.60 30.29
N GLU A 127 -17.93 -6.70 29.96
CA GLU A 127 -17.69 -7.83 30.88
C GLU A 127 -16.80 -7.45 32.07
N ASN A 128 -15.96 -6.42 31.93
CA ASN A 128 -15.04 -5.97 32.98
C ASN A 128 -15.49 -4.67 33.66
N ARG A 129 -16.72 -4.20 33.39
CA ARG A 129 -17.22 -2.90 33.87
C ARG A 129 -17.23 -2.76 35.39
N ASP A 130 -17.48 -3.86 36.09
CA ASP A 130 -17.67 -3.88 37.55
C ASP A 130 -16.43 -4.42 38.30
N ILE A 131 -15.30 -4.59 37.61
CA ILE A 131 -14.04 -4.97 38.26
C ILE A 131 -13.42 -3.71 38.89
N GLU A 132 -13.66 -3.48 40.18
CA GLU A 132 -12.91 -2.52 40.98
C GLU A 132 -11.50 -3.06 41.27
N LEU A 133 -10.47 -2.23 41.00
CA LEU A 133 -9.07 -2.49 41.35
C LEU A 133 -8.72 -1.91 42.73
#